data_AF-A0A257WTC3-F1
#
_entry.id   AF-A0A257WTC3-F1
#
_cell.length_a   1.000
_cell.length_b   1.000
_cell.length_c   1.000
_cell.angle_alpha   90.00
_cell.angle_beta   90.00
_cell.angle_gamma   90.00
#
_symmetry.space_group_name_H-M   'P 1'
#
loop_
_entity.id
_entity.type
_entity.pdbx_description
1 polymer ?
#
loop_
_entity_poly.entity_id
_entity_poly.type
_entity_poly.pdbx_seq_one_letter_code
_entity_poly.pdbx_strand_id
1 'polypeptide(L)'
;MDQTTDRSARTITAIRLGVGLLQGLALFLLHHAENVKAWPATQPLVFAPLVLAALAVPFVILAGIGALRRNSLIVWALGAAALAAYLAFHGVWRETTPDKMPDVPVFLAIAGGLFIAHHLIQPAQAERRWVARYPAYFDVTWMHGVQLALSAAFTGVFWILL
;
A
#
# COMPACT_ATOMS: atom_id res chain seq x y z
N MET A 1 9.43 -12.27 -29.60
CA MET A 1 8.92 -11.45 -28.48
C MET A 1 7.74 -10.65 -29.00
N ASP A 2 6.58 -10.83 -28.38
CA ASP A 2 5.31 -10.27 -28.84
C ASP A 2 5.21 -8.77 -28.47
N GLN A 3 4.91 -7.88 -29.43
CA GLN A 3 4.89 -6.44 -29.18
C GLN A 3 3.83 -6.02 -28.14
N THR A 4 2.83 -6.87 -27.91
CA THR A 4 1.76 -6.65 -26.95
C THR A 4 2.25 -6.75 -25.49
N THR A 5 3.17 -7.68 -25.20
CA THR A 5 3.70 -7.90 -23.83
C THR A 5 4.60 -6.74 -23.40
N ASP A 6 5.40 -6.19 -24.31
CA ASP A 6 6.28 -5.06 -24.04
C ASP A 6 5.51 -3.77 -23.72
N ARG A 7 4.40 -3.53 -24.45
CA ARG A 7 3.55 -2.36 -24.20
C ARG A 7 2.87 -2.45 -22.82
N SER A 8 2.43 -3.65 -22.43
CA SER A 8 1.84 -3.89 -21.10
C SER A 8 2.85 -3.66 -19.98
N ALA A 9 4.06 -4.21 -20.11
CA ALA A 9 5.13 -4.05 -19.12
C ALA A 9 5.53 -2.57 -18.94
N ARG A 10 5.70 -1.82 -20.03
CA ARG A 10 5.99 -0.37 -19.99
C ARG A 10 4.89 0.40 -19.28
N THR A 11 3.63 0.06 -19.54
CA THR A 11 2.48 0.70 -18.90
C THR A 11 2.48 0.45 -17.39
N ILE A 12 2.73 -0.78 -16.96
CA ILE A 12 2.83 -1.13 -15.53
C ILE A 12 3.97 -0.35 -14.86
N THR A 13 5.15 -0.30 -15.49
CA THR A 13 6.29 0.47 -14.98
C THR A 13 5.97 1.97 -14.88
N ALA A 14 5.36 2.55 -15.91
CA ALA A 14 4.94 3.94 -15.91
C ALA A 14 3.93 4.25 -14.79
N ILE A 15 2.97 3.35 -14.56
CA ILE A 15 2.01 3.48 -13.44
C ILE A 15 2.73 3.43 -12.11
N ARG A 16 3.67 2.50 -11.91
CA ARG A 16 4.44 2.41 -10.65
C ARG A 16 5.23 3.69 -10.37
N LEU A 17 5.89 4.24 -11.39
CA LEU A 17 6.61 5.52 -11.29
C LEU A 17 5.66 6.67 -10.97
N GLY A 18 4.54 6.77 -11.70
CA GLY A 18 3.54 7.82 -11.48
C GLY A 18 2.94 7.76 -10.07
N VAL A 19 2.62 6.56 -9.57
CA VAL A 19 2.09 6.34 -8.23
C VAL A 19 3.10 6.74 -7.16
N GLY A 20 4.37 6.31 -7.30
CA GLY A 20 5.43 6.70 -6.37
C GLY A 20 5.70 8.21 -6.36
N LEU A 21 5.69 8.85 -7.53
CA LEU A 21 5.85 10.30 -7.65
C LEU A 21 4.70 11.06 -7.00
N LEU A 22 3.45 10.66 -7.29
CA LEU A 22 2.25 11.26 -6.71
C LEU A 22 2.20 11.06 -5.19
N GLN A 23 2.61 9.88 -4.71
CA GLN A 23 2.75 9.60 -3.29
C GLN A 23 3.77 10.53 -2.64
N GLY A 24 4.98 10.62 -3.20
CA GLY A 24 6.04 11.48 -2.68
C GLY A 24 5.62 12.95 -2.66
N LEU A 25 4.98 13.42 -3.73
CA LEU A 25 4.45 14.78 -3.80
C LEU A 25 3.36 15.03 -2.75
N ALA A 26 2.41 14.10 -2.57
CA ALA A 26 1.37 14.23 -1.57
C ALA A 26 1.95 14.30 -0.14
N LEU A 27 2.89 13.41 0.19
CA LEU A 27 3.56 13.42 1.49
C LEU A 27 4.41 14.67 1.70
N PHE A 28 5.11 15.14 0.66
CA PHE A 28 5.86 16.39 0.71
C PHE A 28 4.94 17.58 0.99
N LEU A 29 3.80 17.69 0.30
CA LEU A 29 2.84 18.77 0.52
C LEU A 29 2.23 18.73 1.93
N LEU A 30 1.91 17.53 2.44
CA LEU A 30 1.42 17.35 3.81
C LEU A 30 2.48 17.75 4.84
N HIS A 31 3.73 17.33 4.65
CA HIS A 31 4.84 17.70 5.52
C HIS A 31 5.13 19.21 5.45
N HIS A 32 5.07 19.80 4.27
CA HIS A 32 5.23 21.24 4.11
C HIS A 32 4.10 22.01 4.82
N ALA A 33 2.84 21.57 4.69
CA ALA A 33 1.70 22.16 5.38
C ALA A 33 1.85 22.11 6.91
N GLU A 34 2.42 21.02 7.44
CA GLU A 34 2.75 20.86 8.86
C GLU A 34 3.83 21.85 9.33
N ASN A 35 4.86 22.07 8.51
CA ASN A 35 5.96 22.99 8.82
C ASN A 35 5.48 24.44 8.84
N VAL A 36 4.67 24.84 7.87
CA VAL A 36 4.15 26.22 7.76
C VAL A 36 2.86 26.44 8.54
N LYS A 37 2.39 25.42 9.27
CA LYS A 37 1.12 25.43 10.05
C LYS A 37 -0.08 25.90 9.22
N ALA A 38 -0.11 25.50 7.95
CA ALA A 38 -1.23 25.76 7.06
C ALA A 38 -2.16 24.55 7.00
N TRP A 39 -3.38 24.77 6.53
CA TRP A 39 -4.30 23.68 6.22
C TRP A 39 -3.66 22.68 5.24
N PRO A 40 -3.80 21.35 5.43
CA PRO A 40 -4.68 20.67 6.40
C PRO A 40 -4.06 20.44 7.80
N ALA A 41 -2.82 20.84 8.07
CA ALA A 41 -2.14 20.51 9.32
C ALA A 41 -2.71 21.19 10.57
N THR A 42 -3.51 22.24 10.40
CA THR A 42 -4.22 22.91 11.52
C THR A 42 -5.44 22.12 12.00
N GLN A 43 -5.84 21.05 11.31
CA GLN A 43 -7.00 20.24 11.64
C GLN A 43 -6.61 18.76 11.71
N PRO A 44 -6.28 18.24 12.90
CA PRO A 44 -5.79 16.86 13.04
C PRO A 44 -6.77 15.80 12.51
N LEU A 45 -8.08 16.04 12.65
CA LEU A 45 -9.14 15.16 12.15
C LEU A 45 -9.13 15.00 10.62
N VAL A 46 -8.50 15.91 9.88
CA VAL A 46 -8.35 15.83 8.42
C VAL A 46 -6.93 15.44 8.04
N PHE A 47 -5.94 15.98 8.75
CA PHE A 47 -4.52 15.73 8.49
C PHE A 47 -4.14 14.26 8.64
N ALA A 48 -4.49 13.62 9.76
CA ALA A 48 -4.11 12.24 10.02
C ALA A 48 -4.71 11.24 8.99
N PRO A 49 -6.00 11.33 8.62
CA PRO A 49 -6.57 10.55 7.52
C PRO A 49 -5.86 10.74 6.18
N LEU A 50 -5.50 11.96 5.82
CA LEU A 50 -4.80 12.24 4.57
C LEU A 50 -3.41 11.61 4.55
N VAL A 51 -2.65 11.72 5.65
CA VAL A 51 -1.33 11.10 5.77
C VAL A 51 -1.44 9.58 5.65
N LEU A 52 -2.36 8.94 6.39
CA LEU A 52 -2.48 7.48 6.33
C LEU A 52 -3.02 6.99 4.98
N ALA A 53 -3.92 7.72 4.33
CA ALA A 53 -4.35 7.39 2.98
C ALA A 53 -3.19 7.53 1.96
N ALA A 54 -2.39 8.59 2.07
CA ALA A 54 -1.21 8.81 1.23
C ALA A 54 -0.13 7.73 1.43
N LEU A 55 -0.07 7.09 2.59
CA LEU A 55 0.80 5.94 2.85
C LEU A 55 0.20 4.62 2.34
N ALA A 56 -1.09 4.37 2.61
CA ALA A 56 -1.73 3.09 2.35
C ALA A 56 -2.11 2.84 0.89
N VAL A 57 -2.65 3.86 0.20
CA VAL A 57 -3.19 3.70 -1.17
C VAL A 57 -2.11 3.33 -2.18
N PRO A 58 -0.95 4.00 -2.21
CA PRO A 58 0.11 3.66 -3.15
C PRO A 58 0.63 2.24 -2.96
N PHE A 59 0.74 1.76 -1.72
CA PHE A 59 1.10 0.37 -1.43
C PHE A 59 0.16 -0.62 -2.13
N VAL A 60 -1.15 -0.40 -2.00
CA VAL A 60 -2.18 -1.25 -2.64
C VAL A 60 -2.07 -1.20 -4.17
N ILE A 61 -1.87 -0.01 -4.74
CA ILE A 61 -1.74 0.13 -6.19
C ILE A 61 -0.48 -0.58 -6.69
N LEU A 62 0.66 -0.37 -6.03
CA LEU A 62 1.95 -0.97 -6.42
C LEU A 62 1.93 -2.50 -6.29
N ALA A 63 1.29 -3.04 -5.25
CA ALA A 63 1.17 -4.47 -5.01
C ALA A 63 0.12 -5.13 -5.94
N GLY A 64 -0.92 -4.39 -6.34
CA GLY A 64 -2.02 -4.91 -7.15
C GLY A 64 -1.88 -4.71 -8.66
N ILE A 65 -1.06 -3.74 -9.11
CA ILE A 65 -0.91 -3.45 -10.53
C ILE A 65 -0.25 -4.63 -11.26
N GLY A 66 -0.94 -5.14 -12.29
CA GLY A 66 -0.52 -6.33 -13.04
C GLY A 66 -0.95 -7.66 -12.42
N ALA A 67 -1.38 -7.68 -11.15
CA ALA A 67 -1.90 -8.87 -10.47
C ALA A 67 -3.43 -8.88 -10.37
N LEU A 68 -4.04 -7.70 -10.20
CA LEU A 68 -5.48 -7.52 -10.06
C LEU A 68 -6.13 -6.95 -11.33
N ARG A 69 -7.41 -7.26 -11.53
CA ARG A 69 -8.23 -6.59 -12.54
C ARG A 69 -8.38 -5.11 -12.20
N ARG A 70 -8.46 -4.25 -13.21
CA ARG A 70 -8.57 -2.79 -13.04
C ARG A 70 -9.67 -2.39 -12.05
N ASN A 71 -10.88 -2.92 -12.21
CA ASN A 71 -12.01 -2.56 -11.34
C ASN A 71 -11.80 -3.05 -9.90
N SER A 72 -11.30 -4.26 -9.72
CA SER A 72 -10.98 -4.82 -8.40
C SER A 72 -9.87 -4.02 -7.71
N LEU A 73 -8.86 -3.57 -8.47
CA LEU A 73 -7.80 -2.70 -7.97
C LEU A 73 -8.35 -1.35 -7.50
N ILE A 74 -9.26 -0.74 -8.27
CA ILE A 74 -9.91 0.53 -7.89
C ILE A 74 -10.71 0.36 -6.62
N VAL A 75 -11.58 -0.67 -6.55
CA VAL A 75 -12.40 -0.94 -5.35
C VAL A 75 -11.51 -1.23 -4.15
N TRP A 76 -10.43 -2.00 -4.34
CA TRP A 76 -9.51 -2.34 -3.26
C TRP A 76 -8.71 -1.13 -2.76
N ALA A 77 -8.22 -0.28 -3.67
CA ALA A 77 -7.53 0.96 -3.33
C ALA A 77 -8.47 1.94 -2.59
N LEU A 78 -9.72 2.07 -3.03
CA LEU A 78 -10.72 2.90 -2.33
C LEU A 78 -11.07 2.34 -0.95
N GLY A 79 -11.23 1.01 -0.84
CA GLY A 79 -11.47 0.34 0.44
C GLY A 79 -10.33 0.54 1.43
N ALA A 80 -9.08 0.40 0.97
CA ALA A 80 -7.89 0.67 1.77
C ALA A 80 -7.78 2.13 2.20
N ALA A 81 -8.08 3.08 1.30
CA ALA A 81 -8.14 4.50 1.60
C ALA A 81 -9.18 4.79 2.70
N ALA A 82 -10.39 4.27 2.54
CA ALA A 82 -11.48 4.47 3.48
C ALA A 82 -11.18 3.86 4.85
N LEU A 83 -10.61 2.64 4.89
CA LEU A 83 -10.22 1.98 6.13
C LEU A 83 -9.11 2.76 6.86
N ALA A 84 -8.06 3.17 6.14
CA ALA A 84 -6.96 3.93 6.71
C ALA A 84 -7.43 5.30 7.22
N ALA A 85 -8.26 6.00 6.44
CA ALA A 85 -8.85 7.28 6.82
C ALA A 85 -9.75 7.14 8.05
N TYR A 86 -10.61 6.12 8.09
CA TYR A 86 -11.50 5.87 9.22
C TYR A 86 -10.72 5.57 10.51
N LEU A 87 -9.71 4.71 10.44
CA LEU A 87 -8.91 4.36 11.62
C LEU A 87 -8.08 5.54 12.13
N ALA A 88 -7.51 6.36 11.23
CA ALA A 88 -6.82 7.58 11.60
C ALA A 88 -7.76 8.59 12.25
N PHE A 89 -8.94 8.81 11.65
CA PHE A 89 -9.97 9.70 12.19
C PHE A 89 -10.42 9.26 13.57
N HIS A 90 -10.73 7.96 13.73
CA HIS A 90 -11.18 7.38 14.99
C HIS A 90 -10.08 7.42 16.06
N GLY A 91 -8.81 7.28 15.68
CA GLY A 91 -7.67 7.48 16.59
C GLY A 91 -7.68 8.88 17.18
N VAL A 92 -7.61 9.90 16.32
CA VAL A 92 -7.61 11.32 16.74
C VAL A 92 -8.86 11.69 17.53
N TRP A 93 -10.03 11.19 17.13
CA TRP A 93 -11.30 11.46 17.81
C TRP A 93 -11.33 10.95 19.26
N ARG A 94 -10.67 9.82 19.55
CA ARG A 94 -10.65 9.23 20.90
C ARG A 94 -9.61 9.85 21.81
N GLU A 95 -8.66 10.60 21.28
CA GLU A 95 -7.57 11.16 22.08
C GLU A 95 -7.97 12.45 22.79
N THR A 96 -7.48 12.60 24.03
CA THR A 96 -7.69 13.80 24.84
C THR A 96 -6.80 14.97 24.39
N THR A 97 -5.79 14.71 23.54
CA THR A 97 -4.90 15.72 22.96
C THR A 97 -4.88 15.51 21.43
N PRO A 98 -5.66 16.30 20.66
CA PRO A 98 -5.88 16.06 19.23
C PRO A 98 -4.64 16.13 18.34
N ASP A 99 -3.52 16.67 18.83
CA ASP A 99 -2.33 16.96 18.03
C ASP A 99 -1.41 15.75 17.80
N LYS A 100 -1.76 14.56 18.29
CA LYS A 100 -0.95 13.35 18.10
C LYS A 100 -1.30 12.65 16.80
N MET A 101 -0.26 12.27 16.05
CA MET A 101 -0.41 11.33 14.95
C MET A 101 -0.90 9.97 15.47
N PRO A 102 -1.56 9.14 14.62
CA PRO A 102 -1.99 7.82 15.01
C PRO A 102 -0.84 7.02 15.62
N ASP A 103 -1.07 6.42 16.79
CA ASP A 103 -0.05 5.65 17.49
C ASP A 103 0.51 4.51 16.62
N VAL A 104 1.78 4.14 16.86
CA VAL A 104 2.48 3.05 16.18
C VAL A 104 1.63 1.77 16.04
N PRO A 105 0.86 1.31 17.05
CA PRO A 105 0.01 0.12 16.90
C PRO A 105 -1.09 0.27 15.84
N VAL A 106 -1.66 1.47 15.65
CA VAL A 106 -2.68 1.72 14.61
C VAL A 106 -2.04 1.62 13.23
N PHE A 107 -0.85 2.21 13.06
CA PHE A 107 -0.09 2.08 11.82
C PHE A 107 0.22 0.61 11.51
N LEU A 108 0.72 -0.16 12.49
CA LEU A 108 1.02 -1.59 12.33
C LEU A 108 -0.24 -2.41 12.03
N ALA A 109 -1.37 -2.10 12.67
CA ALA A 109 -2.64 -2.77 12.39
C ALA A 109 -3.13 -2.53 10.97
N ILE A 110 -2.99 -1.30 10.45
CA ILE A 110 -3.32 -0.98 9.06
C ILE A 110 -2.37 -1.70 8.10
N ALA A 111 -1.07 -1.61 8.34
CA ALA A 111 -0.06 -2.25 7.49
C ALA A 111 -0.26 -3.79 7.45
N GLY A 112 -0.40 -4.43 8.61
CA GLY A 112 -0.65 -5.86 8.72
C GLY A 112 -1.99 -6.27 8.12
N GLY A 113 -3.06 -5.53 8.40
CA GLY A 113 -4.39 -5.79 7.85
C GLY A 113 -4.42 -5.69 6.33
N LEU A 114 -3.82 -4.64 5.75
CA LEU A 114 -3.70 -4.48 4.30
C LEU A 114 -2.83 -5.57 3.68
N PHE A 115 -1.72 -5.92 4.32
CA PHE A 115 -0.85 -7.00 3.87
C PHE A 115 -1.60 -8.33 3.78
N ILE A 116 -2.30 -8.72 4.86
CA ILE A 116 -3.08 -9.95 4.92
C ILE A 116 -4.20 -9.91 3.88
N ALA A 117 -5.00 -8.84 3.85
CA ALA A 117 -6.12 -8.73 2.93
C ALA A 117 -5.68 -8.74 1.47
N HIS A 118 -4.55 -8.11 1.13
CA HIS A 118 -3.98 -8.15 -0.22
C HIS A 118 -3.64 -9.57 -0.66
N HIS A 119 -2.98 -10.34 0.21
CA HIS A 119 -2.65 -11.74 -0.04
C HIS A 119 -3.90 -12.65 -0.10
N LEU A 120 -5.00 -12.24 0.52
CA LEU A 120 -6.28 -12.94 0.40
C LEU A 120 -7.00 -12.63 -0.91
N ILE A 121 -6.96 -11.37 -1.37
CA ILE A 121 -7.68 -10.90 -2.57
C ILE A 121 -7.01 -11.39 -3.85
N GLN A 122 -5.68 -11.41 -3.91
CA GLN A 122 -4.94 -11.75 -5.13
C GLN A 122 -5.30 -13.14 -5.71
N PRO A 123 -5.18 -14.25 -4.96
CA PRO A 123 -5.55 -15.58 -5.47
C PRO A 123 -7.06 -15.73 -5.64
N ALA A 124 -7.89 -15.08 -4.81
CA ALA A 124 -9.35 -15.09 -4.96
C ALA A 124 -9.78 -14.47 -6.30
N GLN A 125 -9.13 -13.37 -6.70
CA GLN A 125 -9.35 -12.72 -7.99
C GLN A 125 -8.84 -13.55 -9.17
N ALA A 126 -7.71 -14.24 -9.01
CA ALA A 126 -7.16 -15.15 -10.02
C ALA A 126 -8.12 -16.31 -10.30
N GLU A 127 -8.67 -16.94 -9.25
CA GLU A 127 -9.64 -18.03 -9.37
C GLU A 127 -11.08 -17.57 -9.67
N ARG A 128 -11.36 -16.26 -9.65
CA ARG A 128 -12.73 -15.67 -9.72
C ARG A 128 -13.67 -16.23 -8.65
N ARG A 129 -13.17 -16.45 -7.44
CA ARG A 129 -13.94 -16.93 -6.28
C ARG A 129 -13.88 -15.91 -5.15
N TRP A 130 -14.87 -15.94 -4.27
CA TRP A 130 -14.88 -15.12 -3.05
C TRP A 130 -13.76 -15.52 -2.09
N VAL A 131 -13.50 -16.81 -1.98
CA VAL A 131 -12.38 -17.40 -1.24
C VAL A 131 -11.70 -18.39 -2.16
N ALA A 132 -10.40 -18.21 -2.37
CA ALA A 132 -9.60 -19.10 -3.21
C ALA A 132 -9.46 -20.47 -2.56
N ARG A 133 -9.08 -21.49 -3.34
CA ARG A 133 -8.69 -22.78 -2.76
C ARG A 133 -7.39 -22.59 -1.97
N TYR A 134 -7.27 -23.30 -0.85
CA TYR A 134 -6.05 -23.27 -0.03
C TYR A 134 -4.74 -23.44 -0.82
N PRO A 135 -4.63 -24.35 -1.81
CA PRO A 135 -3.42 -24.46 -2.62
C PRO A 135 -3.01 -23.17 -3.32
N ALA A 136 -3.97 -22.36 -3.81
CA ALA A 136 -3.64 -21.10 -4.45
C ALA A 136 -3.09 -20.05 -3.47
N TYR A 137 -3.57 -20.03 -2.22
CA TYR A 137 -2.96 -19.20 -1.18
C TYR A 137 -1.53 -19.63 -0.89
N PHE A 138 -1.31 -20.95 -0.78
CA PHE A 138 -0.01 -21.52 -0.49
C PHE A 138 0.99 -21.26 -1.63
N ASP A 139 0.63 -21.58 -2.88
CA ASP A 139 1.51 -21.46 -4.04
C ASP A 139 1.99 -20.03 -4.26
N VAL A 140 1.07 -19.06 -4.21
CA VAL A 140 1.40 -17.64 -4.38
C VAL A 140 2.31 -17.16 -3.25
N THR A 141 1.95 -17.44 -2.00
CA THR A 141 2.71 -16.96 -0.84
C THR A 141 4.09 -17.62 -0.76
N TRP A 142 4.17 -18.92 -1.09
CA TRP A 142 5.43 -19.67 -1.14
C TRP A 142 6.39 -19.10 -2.19
N MET A 143 5.89 -18.78 -3.39
CA MET A 143 6.70 -18.14 -4.44
C MET A 143 7.30 -16.81 -3.97
N HIS A 144 6.49 -15.96 -3.33
CA HIS A 144 6.97 -14.71 -2.74
C HIS A 144 8.00 -14.94 -1.63
N GLY A 145 7.81 -15.97 -0.79
CA GLY A 145 8.75 -16.36 0.25
C GLY A 145 10.12 -16.78 -0.32
N VAL A 146 10.13 -17.61 -1.36
CA VAL A 146 11.36 -18.02 -2.05
C VAL A 146 12.06 -16.82 -2.69
N GLN A 147 11.30 -15.94 -3.34
CA GLN A 147 11.84 -14.72 -3.94
C GLN A 147 12.50 -13.81 -2.89
N LEU A 148 11.87 -13.66 -1.72
CA LEU A 148 12.41 -12.87 -0.62
C LEU A 148 13.72 -13.47 -0.10
N ALA A 149 13.75 -14.79 0.13
CA ALA A 149 14.94 -15.48 0.61
C ALA A 149 16.12 -15.35 -0.36
N LEU A 150 15.87 -15.52 -1.67
CA LEU A 150 16.88 -15.34 -2.71
C LEU A 150 17.37 -13.89 -2.79
N SER A 151 16.46 -12.92 -2.69
CA SER A 151 16.82 -11.49 -2.71
C SER A 151 17.68 -11.12 -1.51
N ALA A 152 17.32 -11.59 -0.32
CA ALA A 152 18.08 -11.37 0.91
C ALA A 152 19.47 -12.02 0.86
N ALA A 153 19.55 -13.26 0.37
CA ALA A 153 20.82 -13.96 0.19
C ALA A 153 21.75 -13.21 -0.78
N PHE A 154 21.21 -12.75 -1.91
CA PHE A 154 21.95 -11.96 -2.88
C PHE A 154 22.47 -10.65 -2.27
N THR A 155 21.61 -9.86 -1.62
CA THR A 155 22.03 -8.62 -0.94
C THR A 155 23.07 -8.89 0.14
N GLY A 156 22.90 -9.97 0.92
CA GLY A 156 23.84 -10.36 1.97
C GLY A 156 25.23 -10.72 1.43
N VAL A 157 25.31 -11.46 0.32
CA VAL A 157 26.60 -11.77 -0.34
C VAL A 157 27.31 -10.50 -0.79
N PHE A 158 26.58 -9.56 -1.40
CA PHE A 158 27.17 -8.29 -1.83
C PHE A 158 27.65 -7.44 -0.66
N TRP A 159 26.94 -7.40 0.47
CA TRP A 159 27.40 -6.71 1.68
C TRP A 159 28.66 -7.32 2.28
N ILE A 160 28.87 -8.63 2.16
CA ILE A 160 30.10 -9.28 2.64
C ILE A 160 31.28 -8.97 1.72
N LEU A 161 31.03 -8.76 0.43
CA LEU A 161 32.06 -8.50 -0.58
C LEU A 161 32.47 -7.02 -0.70
N LEU A 162 31.65 -6.09 -0.19
CA LEU A 162 31.82 -4.63 -0.30
C LEU A 162 32.54 -4.06 0.93
#